data_AF-A0A946HY43-F1
#
_entry.id   AF-A0A946HY43-F1
#
_cell.length_a   1.000
_cell.length_b   1.000
_cell.length_c   1.000
_cell.angle_alpha   90.00
_cell.angle_beta   90.00
_cell.angle_gamma   90.00
#
_symmetry.space_group_name_H-M   'P 1'
#
loop_
_entity.id
_entity.type
_entity.pdbx_description
1 polymer ?
#
loop_
_entity_poly.entity_id
_entity_poly.type
_entity_poly.pdbx_seq_one_letter_code
_entity_poly.pdbx_strand_id
1 'polypeptide(L)'
;MTTDGAADSVPHGEVLMFLVEAVHSGEESAIATARLAVRDTLGDAAFVDACATIASFSAVVKIADGAGIPLEDYKEEATREMRSEFAINQFQ
;
A
#
# COMPACT_ATOMS: atom_id res chain seq x y z
N MET A 1 6.81 -2.89 -22.53
CA MET A 1 6.07 -3.21 -21.30
C MET A 1 5.19 -2.01 -21.02
N THR A 2 3.89 -2.12 -21.29
CA THR A 2 2.94 -1.02 -21.11
C THR A 2 2.89 -0.65 -19.64
N THR A 3 3.09 0.63 -19.35
CA THR A 3 2.89 1.27 -18.03
C THR A 3 1.40 1.38 -17.73
N ASP A 4 0.67 0.27 -17.82
CA ASP A 4 -0.74 0.18 -17.44
C ASP A 4 -0.74 -0.26 -15.97
N GLY A 5 -0.40 0.69 -15.09
CA GLY A 5 -0.37 0.46 -13.65
C GLY A 5 -1.79 0.21 -13.15
N ALA A 6 -1.95 -0.72 -12.21
CA ALA A 6 -3.24 -1.15 -11.67
C ALA A 6 -4.17 0.00 -11.19
N ALA A 7 -3.64 1.20 -10.97
CA ALA A 7 -4.41 2.40 -10.63
C ALA A 7 -5.49 2.74 -11.68
N ASP A 8 -5.22 2.54 -12.98
CA ASP A 8 -6.17 2.92 -14.05
C ASP A 8 -7.37 1.97 -14.15
N SER A 9 -7.26 0.78 -13.56
CA SER A 9 -8.32 -0.23 -13.54
C SER A 9 -9.38 0.00 -12.46
N VAL A 10 -9.12 0.93 -11.52
CA VAL A 10 -10.00 1.26 -10.41
C VAL A 10 -10.49 2.71 -10.57
N PRO A 11 -11.80 2.99 -10.44
CA PRO A 11 -12.29 4.36 -10.44
C PRO A 11 -11.54 5.24 -9.42
N HIS A 12 -10.99 6.36 -9.90
CA HIS A 12 -10.17 7.28 -9.10
C HIS A 12 -8.89 6.66 -8.50
N GLY A 13 -8.39 5.55 -9.07
CA GLY A 13 -7.25 4.83 -8.55
C GLY A 13 -5.97 5.68 -8.48
N GLU A 14 -5.73 6.58 -9.44
CA GLU A 14 -4.60 7.53 -9.38
C GLU A 14 -4.67 8.44 -8.15
N VAL A 15 -5.85 9.03 -7.89
CA VAL A 15 -6.07 9.94 -6.74
C VAL A 15 -5.93 9.20 -5.41
N LEU A 16 -6.43 7.97 -5.34
CA LEU A 16 -6.27 7.11 -4.17
C LEU A 16 -4.80 6.68 -3.97
N MET A 17 -4.10 6.33 -5.04
CA MET A 17 -2.70 5.93 -4.98
C MET A 17 -1.80 7.10 -4.54
N PHE A 18 -2.09 8.32 -5.03
CA PHE A 18 -1.40 9.52 -4.59
C PHE A 18 -1.53 9.75 -3.07
N LEU A 19 -2.70 9.47 -2.48
CA LEU A 19 -2.85 9.50 -1.02
C LEU A 19 -2.00 8.43 -0.31
N VAL A 20 -1.98 7.20 -0.83
CA VAL A 20 -1.16 6.10 -0.26
C VAL A 20 0.31 6.48 -0.28
N GLU A 21 0.82 6.95 -1.41
CA GLU A 21 2.22 7.35 -1.60
C GLU A 21 2.59 8.51 -0.66
N ALA A 22 1.75 9.54 -0.58
CA ALA A 22 1.99 10.68 0.30
C ALA A 22 2.03 10.28 1.78
N VAL A 23 1.16 9.38 2.22
CA VAL A 23 1.16 8.89 3.61
C VAL A 23 2.45 8.10 3.92
N HIS A 24 2.93 7.28 2.99
CA HIS A 24 4.14 6.48 3.21
C HIS A 24 5.44 7.27 3.05
N SER A 25 5.44 8.37 2.29
CA SER A 25 6.59 9.28 2.22
C SER A 25 6.76 10.10 3.51
N GLY A 26 5.67 10.38 4.23
CA GLY A 26 5.67 11.18 5.44
C GLY A 26 5.82 12.69 5.20
N GLU A 27 5.85 13.12 3.94
CA GLU A 27 5.99 14.53 3.55
C GLU A 27 4.67 15.29 3.82
N GLU A 28 4.68 16.17 4.82
CA GLU A 28 3.47 16.86 5.28
C GLU A 28 2.75 17.64 4.17
N SER A 29 3.52 18.27 3.27
CA SER A 29 2.98 19.02 2.14
C SER A 29 2.28 18.10 1.14
N ALA A 30 2.88 16.96 0.81
CA ALA A 30 2.27 15.96 -0.06
C ALA A 30 1.00 15.38 0.55
N ILE A 31 1.01 15.08 1.86
CA ILE A 31 -0.16 14.59 2.58
C ILE A 31 -1.30 15.61 2.56
N ALA A 32 -0.99 16.89 2.76
CA ALA A 32 -1.99 17.96 2.69
C ALA A 32 -2.61 18.06 1.29
N THR A 33 -1.80 18.01 0.23
CA THR A 33 -2.28 18.04 -1.15
C THR A 33 -3.13 16.81 -1.50
N ALA A 34 -2.68 15.60 -1.15
CA ALA A 34 -3.41 14.37 -1.46
C ALA A 34 -4.74 14.27 -0.70
N ARG A 35 -4.78 14.73 0.56
CA ARG A 35 -6.02 14.86 1.34
C ARG A 35 -7.05 15.71 0.61
N LEU A 36 -6.65 16.88 0.10
CA LEU A 36 -7.55 17.76 -0.64
C LEU A 36 -8.04 17.10 -1.93
N ALA A 37 -7.12 16.48 -2.69
CA ALA A 37 -7.46 15.79 -3.94
C ALA A 37 -8.55 14.71 -3.75
N VAL A 38 -8.44 13.89 -2.70
CA VAL A 38 -9.44 12.85 -2.40
C VAL A 38 -10.76 13.46 -1.94
N ARG A 39 -10.73 14.47 -1.06
CA ARG A 39 -11.96 15.12 -0.56
C ARG A 39 -12.71 15.84 -1.67
N ASP A 40 -12.01 16.52 -2.56
CA ASP A 40 -12.62 17.25 -3.68
C ASP A 40 -13.20 16.31 -4.75
N THR A 41 -12.57 15.13 -4.95
CA THR A 41 -12.98 14.18 -5.99
C THR A 41 -14.03 13.16 -5.51
N LEU A 42 -13.88 12.65 -4.27
CA LEU A 42 -14.69 11.55 -3.74
C LEU A 42 -15.49 11.93 -2.48
N GLY A 43 -15.22 13.07 -1.86
CA GLY A 43 -15.89 13.53 -0.65
C GLY A 43 -15.27 13.04 0.67
N ASP A 44 -15.74 13.63 1.76
CA ASP A 44 -15.18 13.42 3.10
C ASP A 44 -15.33 11.98 3.62
N ALA A 45 -16.46 11.33 3.32
CA ALA A 45 -16.69 9.96 3.75
C ALA A 45 -15.69 9.00 3.09
N ALA A 46 -15.50 9.11 1.78
CA ALA A 46 -14.52 8.31 1.04
C ALA A 46 -13.08 8.59 1.51
N PHE A 47 -12.76 9.83 1.86
CA PHE A 47 -11.46 10.17 2.44
C PHE A 47 -11.21 9.43 3.76
N VAL A 48 -12.20 9.40 4.67
CA VAL A 48 -12.08 8.68 5.94
C VAL A 48 -11.90 7.18 5.70
N ASP A 49 -12.68 6.58 4.79
CA ASP A 49 -12.58 5.16 4.46
C ASP A 49 -11.22 4.80 3.83
N ALA A 50 -10.69 5.67 2.96
CA ALA A 50 -9.36 5.50 2.39
C ALA A 50 -8.27 5.56 3.48
N CYS A 51 -8.34 6.52 4.40
CA CYS A 51 -7.43 6.59 5.54
C CYS A 51 -7.51 5.36 6.44
N ALA A 52 -8.71 4.87 6.75
CA ALA A 52 -8.91 3.66 7.54
C ALA A 52 -8.32 2.41 6.87
N THR A 53 -8.47 2.33 5.54
CA THR A 53 -7.88 1.26 4.73
C THR A 53 -6.36 1.31 4.79
N ILE A 54 -5.75 2.47 4.54
CA ILE A 54 -4.28 2.66 4.63
C ILE A 54 -3.78 2.24 6.01
N ALA A 55 -4.42 2.74 7.08
CA ALA A 55 -4.03 2.42 8.44
C ALA A 55 -4.11 0.91 8.75
N SER A 56 -5.15 0.24 8.26
CA SER A 56 -5.34 -1.20 8.46
C SER A 56 -4.22 -2.01 7.80
N PHE A 57 -3.89 -1.71 6.54
CA PHE A 57 -2.80 -2.39 5.81
C PHE A 57 -1.42 -2.05 6.36
N SER A 58 -1.22 -0.86 6.93
CA SER A 58 0.03 -0.55 7.65
C SER A 58 0.13 -1.26 9.01
N ALA A 59 -0.97 -1.41 9.74
CA ALA A 59 -0.96 -1.96 11.09
C ALA A 59 -0.79 -3.48 11.11
N VAL A 60 -1.56 -4.20 10.28
CA VAL A 60 -1.54 -5.68 10.25
C VAL A 60 -0.16 -6.20 9.88
N VAL A 61 0.48 -5.58 8.88
CA VAL A 61 1.83 -5.97 8.44
C VAL A 61 2.85 -5.79 9.57
N LYS A 62 2.85 -4.62 10.24
CA LYS A 62 3.75 -4.36 11.38
C LYS A 62 3.56 -5.34 12.53
N ILE A 63 2.32 -5.73 12.82
CA ILE A 63 2.01 -6.72 13.86
C ILE A 63 2.54 -8.10 13.45
N ALA A 64 2.31 -8.51 12.20
CA ALA A 64 2.80 -9.78 11.69
C ALA A 64 4.32 -9.88 11.74
N ASP A 65 5.01 -8.82 11.30
CA ASP A 65 6.47 -8.72 11.34
C ASP A 65 6.99 -8.76 12.79
N GLY A 66 6.38 -7.97 13.68
CA GLY A 66 6.78 -7.90 15.08
C GLY A 66 6.52 -9.19 15.88
N ALA A 67 5.52 -9.98 15.48
CA ALA A 67 5.20 -11.26 16.09
C ALA A 67 5.95 -12.44 15.44
N GLY A 68 6.67 -12.22 14.33
CA GLY A 68 7.37 -13.27 13.60
C GLY A 68 6.44 -14.30 12.97
N ILE A 69 5.28 -13.87 12.47
CA ILE A 69 4.31 -14.78 11.83
C ILE A 69 4.97 -15.41 10.58
N PRO A 70 5.08 -16.75 10.51
CA PRO A 70 5.71 -17.40 9.37
C PRO A 70 4.82 -17.32 8.13
N LEU A 71 5.46 -17.36 6.98
CA LEU A 71 4.77 -17.50 5.69
C LEU A 71 4.14 -18.89 5.59
N GLU A 72 2.91 -18.97 5.10
CA GLU A 72 2.25 -20.27 4.87
C GLU A 72 2.92 -21.02 3.70
N ASP A 73 3.03 -22.35 3.81
CA ASP A 73 3.77 -23.21 2.87
C ASP A 73 3.47 -22.93 1.39
N TYR A 74 2.19 -22.74 1.04
CA TYR A 74 1.81 -22.48 -0.36
C TYR A 74 2.27 -21.12 -0.88
N LYS A 75 2.35 -20.09 0.00
CA LYS A 75 2.89 -18.78 -0.36
C LYS A 75 4.42 -18.82 -0.38
N GLU A 76 5.03 -19.60 0.50
CA GLU A 76 6.47 -19.84 0.50
C GLU A 76 6.92 -20.42 -0.83
N GLU A 77 6.21 -21.45 -1.30
CA GLU A 77 6.49 -22.10 -2.59
C GLU A 77 6.25 -21.13 -3.75
N ALA A 78 5.08 -20.46 -3.78
CA ALA A 78 4.72 -19.55 -4.87
C ALA A 78 5.67 -18.35 -5.01
N THR A 79 6.36 -17.96 -3.94
CA THR A 79 7.29 -16.81 -3.93
C THR A 79 8.76 -17.21 -3.85
N ARG A 80 9.08 -18.51 -3.86
CA ARG A 80 10.44 -19.04 -3.65
C ARG A 80 11.47 -18.41 -4.59
N GLU A 81 11.18 -18.41 -5.89
CA GLU A 81 12.08 -17.86 -6.91
C GLU A 81 12.23 -16.34 -6.76
N MET A 82 11.11 -15.62 -6.61
CA MET A 82 11.09 -14.17 -6.39
C MET A 82 11.93 -13.75 -5.17
N ARG A 83 11.76 -14.42 -4.02
CA ARG A 83 12.52 -14.12 -2.80
C ARG A 83 14.01 -14.42 -2.96
N SER A 84 14.36 -15.44 -3.74
CA SER A 84 15.76 -15.72 -4.08
C SER A 84 16.35 -14.66 -5.01
N GLU A 85 15.61 -14.25 -6.04
CA GLU A 85 16.04 -13.23 -7.02
C GLU A 85 16.29 -11.88 -6.37
N PHE A 86 15.39 -11.43 -5.49
CA PHE A 86 15.51 -10.17 -4.77
C PHE A 86 16.37 -10.25 -3.49
N ALA A 87 17.05 -11.37 -3.26
CA ALA A 87 17.89 -11.61 -2.08
C ALA A 87 17.15 -11.43 -0.73
N ILE A 88 15.82 -11.56 -0.72
CA ILE A 88 14.97 -11.38 0.48
C ILE A 88 15.32 -12.42 1.55
N ASN A 89 15.71 -13.62 1.12
CA ASN A 89 16.13 -14.71 2.02
C ASN A 89 17.36 -14.36 2.89
N GLN A 90 18.06 -13.25 2.63
CA GLN A 90 19.18 -12.78 3.44
C GLN A 90 18.76 -11.95 4.65
N PHE A 91 17.51 -11.49 4.69
CA PHE A 91 16.95 -10.72 5.78
C PHE A 91 16.04 -11.65 6.60
N GLN A 92 16.57 -12.17 7.70
CA GLN A 92 15.83 -12.87 8.75
C GLN A 92 16.12 -12.24 10.10
#